data_AF-A0A3P7REZ4-F1
#
_entry.id   AF-A0A3P7REZ4-F1
#
_cell.length_a   1.000
_cell.length_b   1.000
_cell.length_c   1.000
_cell.angle_alpha   90.00
_cell.angle_beta   90.00
_cell.angle_gamma   90.00
#
_symmetry.space_group_name_H-M   'P 1'
#
loop_
_entity.id
_entity.type
_entity.pdbx_description
1 polymer ?
#
loop_
_entity_poly.entity_id
_entity_poly.type
_entity_poly.pdbx_seq_one_letter_code
_entity_poly.pdbx_strand_id
1 'polypeptide(L)'
;MGLGVQMCGKHYVVTDIKPYSFVLDEGSIECGDVISEFVGRPLHGTALDLKQLLVQHGPRPIKIKIIKLRLPSGLLFQPLVTILLNDNLDRLLTKTKFPSVGRMLSSA
;
A
#
# COMPACT_ATOMS: atom_id res chain seq x y z
N MET A 1 6.61 9.49 -4.52
CA MET A 1 6.27 8.09 -4.19
C MET A 1 5.37 7.53 -5.26
N GLY A 2 5.57 6.28 -5.67
CA GLY A 2 4.68 5.61 -6.60
C GLY A 2 3.52 4.88 -5.92
N LEU A 3 2.96 5.43 -4.85
CA LEU A 3 1.77 4.89 -4.19
C LEU A 3 0.62 5.90 -4.33
N GLY A 4 -0.53 5.42 -4.78
CA GLY A 4 -1.81 6.06 -4.57
C GLY A 4 -2.38 5.62 -3.23
N VAL A 5 -2.78 6.57 -2.40
CA VAL A 5 -3.29 6.31 -1.05
C VAL A 5 -4.57 7.12 -0.86
N GLN A 6 -5.57 6.48 -0.27
CA GLN A 6 -6.84 7.11 0.09
C GLN A 6 -7.10 6.93 1.58
N MET A 7 -7.67 7.96 2.22
CA MET A 7 -8.17 7.82 3.59
C MET A 7 -9.58 7.23 3.57
N CYS A 8 -9.76 6.09 4.24
CA CYS A 8 -11.02 5.36 4.40
C CYS A 8 -11.34 5.26 5.89
N GLY A 9 -12.34 6.03 6.32
CA GLY A 9 -12.60 6.31 7.74
C GLY A 9 -11.36 6.88 8.45
N LYS A 10 -10.64 6.03 9.20
CA LYS A 10 -9.44 6.39 9.98
C LYS A 10 -8.15 5.74 9.47
N HIS A 11 -8.19 5.12 8.29
CA HIS A 11 -7.11 4.29 7.75
C HIS A 11 -6.63 4.81 6.41
N TYR A 12 -5.33 4.77 6.16
CA TYR A 12 -4.75 5.07 4.87
C TYR A 12 -4.63 3.78 4.05
N VAL A 13 -5.49 3.61 3.06
CA VAL A 13 -5.55 2.44 2.19
C VAL A 13 -4.72 2.69 0.93
N VAL A 14 -3.89 1.73 0.54
CA VAL A 14 -3.18 1.74 -0.74
C VAL A 14 -4.16 1.42 -1.85
N THR A 15 -4.37 2.35 -2.78
CA THR A 15 -5.34 2.19 -3.87
C THR A 15 -4.69 1.96 -5.23
N ASP A 16 -3.43 2.38 -5.37
CA ASP A 16 -2.68 2.26 -6.62
C ASP A 16 -1.19 2.14 -6.31
N ILE A 17 -0.46 1.43 -7.17
CA ILE A 17 1.00 1.31 -7.09
C ILE A 17 1.54 1.52 -8.49
N LYS A 18 2.29 2.61 -8.67
CA LYS A 18 2.95 2.91 -9.94
C LYS A 18 3.99 1.83 -10.24
N PRO A 19 4.01 1.32 -11.48
CA PRO A 19 5.08 0.45 -11.97
C PRO A 19 6.45 1.08 -11.71
N TYR A 20 7.46 0.24 -11.41
CA TYR A 20 8.85 0.67 -11.20
C TYR A 20 9.05 1.64 -10.02
N SER A 21 8.09 1.74 -9.10
CA SER A 21 8.28 2.53 -7.90
C SER A 21 9.24 1.83 -6.92
N PHE A 22 10.11 2.62 -6.29
CA PHE A 22 11.09 2.18 -5.28
C PHE A 22 10.50 1.50 -4.03
N VAL A 23 9.18 1.34 -3.98
CA VAL A 23 8.46 0.73 -2.86
C VAL A 23 8.44 -0.80 -2.96
N LEU A 24 8.90 -1.34 -4.07
CA LEU A 24 8.84 -2.76 -4.40
C LEU A 24 10.18 -3.43 -4.12
N ASP A 25 10.38 -3.91 -2.89
CA ASP A 25 10.77 -5.31 -2.79
C ASP A 25 9.52 -6.10 -3.21
N GLU A 26 9.64 -6.95 -4.23
CA GLU A 26 8.50 -7.67 -4.81
C GLU A 26 7.65 -8.35 -3.72
N GLY A 27 6.36 -8.00 -3.64
CA GLY A 27 5.41 -8.54 -2.65
C GLY A 27 5.32 -7.80 -1.31
N SER A 28 6.12 -6.74 -1.09
CA SER A 28 6.11 -5.97 0.16
C SER A 28 4.82 -5.19 0.41
N ILE A 29 4.15 -4.67 -0.61
CA ILE A 29 2.89 -3.90 -0.50
C ILE A 29 1.95 -4.26 -1.66
N GLU A 30 0.67 -4.47 -1.35
CA GLU A 30 -0.39 -4.71 -2.34
C GLU A 30 -1.49 -3.65 -2.22
N CYS A 31 -2.27 -3.45 -3.28
CA CYS A 31 -3.48 -2.63 -3.20
C CYS A 31 -4.46 -3.25 -2.19
N GLY A 32 -5.11 -2.39 -1.39
CA GLY A 32 -5.96 -2.77 -0.27
C GLY A 32 -5.23 -2.89 1.07
N ASP A 33 -3.89 -2.92 1.07
CA ASP A 33 -3.11 -2.83 2.31
C ASP A 33 -3.30 -1.47 2.98
N VAL A 34 -3.10 -1.42 4.31
CA VAL A 34 -3.21 -0.18 5.09
C VAL A 34 -1.85 0.30 5.56
N ILE A 35 -1.55 1.58 5.35
CA ILE A 35 -0.42 2.27 5.94
C ILE A 35 -0.78 2.68 7.36
N SER A 36 -0.18 2.03 8.35
CA SER A 36 -0.42 2.31 9.78
C SER A 36 0.58 3.30 10.36
N GLU A 37 1.79 3.35 9.82
CA GLU A 37 2.85 4.27 10.24
C GLU A 37 3.62 4.77 9.02
N PHE A 38 3.99 6.06 9.03
CA PHE A 38 4.74 6.69 7.96
C PHE A 38 5.78 7.65 8.55
N VAL A 39 7.05 7.46 8.17
CA VAL A 39 8.19 8.24 8.72
C VAL A 39 8.22 8.17 10.26
N GLY A 40 7.95 6.98 10.82
CA GLY A 40 7.92 6.79 12.28
C GLY A 40 6.69 7.37 12.99
N ARG A 41 5.72 7.93 12.26
CA ARG A 41 4.51 8.54 12.83
C ARG A 41 3.28 7.64 12.62
N PRO A 42 2.53 7.29 13.68
CA PRO A 42 1.24 6.60 13.54
C PRO A 42 0.25 7.45 12.75
N LEU A 43 -0.51 6.81 11.86
CA LEU A 43 -1.47 7.49 10.99
C LEU A 43 -2.93 7.32 11.42
N HIS A 44 -3.24 6.36 12.30
CA HIS A 44 -4.62 6.04 12.65
C HIS A 44 -5.38 7.27 13.17
N GLY A 45 -6.53 7.57 12.56
CA GLY A 45 -7.41 8.65 12.99
C GLY A 45 -6.86 10.06 12.78
N THR A 46 -5.71 10.20 12.11
CA THR A 46 -5.08 11.50 11.87
C THR A 46 -5.09 11.80 10.38
N ALA A 47 -5.75 12.87 9.96
CA ALA A 47 -5.71 13.35 8.58
C ALA A 47 -4.41 14.13 8.34
N LEU A 48 -3.32 13.39 8.12
CA LEU A 48 -2.01 13.90 7.76
C LEU A 48 -1.84 13.97 6.24
N ASP A 49 -1.22 15.05 5.77
CA ASP A 49 -0.74 15.14 4.40
C ASP A 49 0.57 14.35 4.27
N LEU A 50 0.47 13.13 3.74
CA LEU A 50 1.62 12.25 3.51
C LEU A 50 2.64 12.86 2.55
N LYS A 51 2.22 13.71 1.60
CA LYS A 51 3.15 14.39 0.69
C LYS A 51 3.96 15.43 1.45
N GLN A 52 3.31 16.20 2.32
CA GLN A 52 4.02 17.17 3.15
C GLN A 52 5.02 16.48 4.10
N LEU A 53 4.61 15.38 4.75
CA LEU A 53 5.52 14.59 5.61
C LEU A 53 6.73 14.06 4.85
N LEU A 54 6.51 13.61 3.61
CA LEU A 54 7.60 13.17 2.73
C LEU A 54 8.57 14.31 2.40
N VAL A 55 8.05 15.48 2.03
CA VAL A 55 8.87 16.65 1.70
C VAL A 55 9.72 17.06 2.92
N GLN A 56 9.13 17.05 4.11
CA GLN A 56 9.83 17.35 5.37
C GLN A 56 10.91 16.34 5.73
N HIS A 57 10.70 15.05 5.43
CA HIS A 57 11.70 14.00 5.66
C HIS A 57 12.92 14.12 4.74
N GLY A 58 12.73 14.71 3.56
CA GLY A 58 13.78 14.89 2.56
C GLY A 58 14.20 13.58 1.89
N PRO A 59 15.40 13.53 1.28
CA PRO A 59 15.85 12.40 0.44
C PRO A 59 16.31 11.17 1.25
N ARG A 60 15.80 10.98 2.46
CA ARG A 60 16.20 9.88 3.36
C ARG A 60 15.33 8.65 3.14
N PRO A 61 15.81 7.45 3.47
CA PRO A 61 14.98 6.25 3.47
C PRO A 61 13.72 6.46 4.32
N ILE A 62 12.57 6.11 3.76
CA ILE A 62 11.28 6.20 4.46
C ILE A 62 10.97 4.85 5.08
N LYS A 63 10.63 4.87 6.37
CA LYS A 63 10.07 3.70 7.05
C LYS A 63 8.55 3.79 7.00
N ILE A 64 7.93 2.70 6.57
CA ILE A 64 6.47 2.55 6.49
C ILE A 64 6.11 1.26 7.20
N LYS A 65 5.07 1.28 8.03
CA LYS A 65 4.46 0.05 8.55
C LYS A 65 3.15 -0.21 7.82
N ILE A 66 2.99 -1.46 7.41
CA ILE A 66 1.87 -1.91 6.60
C ILE A 66 1.09 -2.98 7.38
N ILE A 67 -0.23 -2.86 7.38
CA ILE A 67 -1.17 -3.91 7.78
C ILE A 67 -1.68 -4.55 6.49
N LYS A 68 -1.44 -5.85 6.38
CA LYS A 68 -1.75 -6.61 5.17
C LYS A 68 -3.24 -6.91 5.04
N LEU A 69 -3.80 -6.69 3.85
CA LEU A 69 -5.14 -7.15 3.49
C LEU A 69 -5.17 -8.68 3.37
N ARG A 70 -4.12 -9.27 2.81
CA ARG A 70 -3.98 -10.73 2.68
C ARG A 70 -3.04 -11.27 3.73
N LEU A 71 -3.54 -12.25 4.49
CA LEU A 71 -2.74 -13.04 5.40
C LEU A 71 -1.76 -13.91 4.62
N PRO A 72 -0.71 -14.44 5.25
CA PRO A 72 0.21 -15.39 4.61
C PRO A 72 -0.49 -16.63 4.02
N SER A 73 -1.65 -17.00 4.55
CA SER A 73 -2.51 -18.07 4.03
C SER A 73 -3.25 -17.72 2.72
N GLY A 74 -3.18 -16.46 2.27
CA GLY A 74 -3.93 -15.94 1.13
C GLY A 74 -5.36 -15.46 1.48
N LEU A 75 -5.84 -15.79 2.68
CA LEU A 75 -7.14 -15.32 3.19
C LEU A 75 -7.15 -13.81 3.39
N LEU A 76 -8.33 -13.21 3.23
CA LEU A 76 -8.54 -11.80 3.50
C LEU A 76 -8.69 -11.55 5.00
N PHE A 77 -8.03 -10.52 5.50
CA PHE A 77 -8.18 -10.03 6.86
C PHE A 77 -9.50 -9.24 6.98
N GLN A 78 -10.52 -9.88 7.56
CA GLN A 78 -11.90 -9.39 7.58
C GLN A 78 -12.11 -7.96 8.10
N PRO A 79 -11.36 -7.48 9.11
CA PRO A 79 -11.47 -6.08 9.54
C PRO A 79 -11.16 -5.09 8.40
N LEU A 80 -10.17 -5.37 7.55
CA LEU A 80 -9.86 -4.52 6.40
C LEU A 80 -10.90 -4.66 5.29
N VAL A 81 -11.45 -5.85 5.07
CA VAL A 81 -12.55 -6.05 4.11
C VAL A 81 -13.73 -5.14 4.46
N THR A 82 -14.12 -5.11 5.73
CA THR A 82 -15.23 -4.27 6.20
C THR A 82 -14.97 -2.79 5.92
N ILE A 83 -13.74 -2.31 6.16
CA ILE A 83 -13.35 -0.92 5.87
C ILE A 83 -13.46 -0.63 4.38
N LEU A 84 -12.95 -1.51 3.52
CA LEU A 84 -12.97 -1.32 2.08
C LEU A 84 -14.38 -1.29 1.51
N LEU A 85 -15.27 -2.17 2.00
CA LEU A 85 -16.67 -2.20 1.56
C LEU A 85 -17.42 -0.93 1.94
N ASN A 86 -17.20 -0.40 3.15
CA ASN A 86 -17.87 0.82 3.63
C ASN A 86 -17.48 2.07 2.82
N ASP A 87 -16.28 2.07 2.24
CA ASP A 87 -15.75 3.17 1.42
C ASP A 87 -15.87 2.92 -0.10
N ASN A 88 -16.64 1.91 -0.54
CA ASN A 88 -16.84 1.54 -1.95
C ASN A 88 -15.53 1.20 -2.70
N LEU A 89 -14.62 0.51 -2.01
CA LEU A 89 -13.34 0.03 -2.53
C LEU A 89 -13.31 -1.51 -2.69
N ASP A 90 -14.47 -2.13 -2.91
CA ASP A 90 -14.63 -3.58 -3.12
C ASP A 90 -13.74 -4.12 -4.24
N ARG A 91 -13.46 -3.31 -5.27
CA ARG A 91 -12.52 -3.65 -6.35
C ARG A 91 -11.13 -4.06 -5.85
N LEU A 92 -10.68 -3.52 -4.71
CA LEU A 92 -9.37 -3.82 -4.11
C LEU A 92 -9.32 -5.19 -3.42
N LEU A 93 -10.48 -5.84 -3.20
CA LEU A 93 -10.55 -7.20 -2.66
C LEU A 93 -10.10 -8.26 -3.67
N THR A 94 -10.10 -7.92 -4.95
CA THR A 94 -9.58 -8.78 -6.02
C THR A 94 -8.08 -8.56 -6.17
N LYS A 95 -7.31 -9.64 -6.32
CA LYS A 95 -5.86 -9.52 -6.46
C LYS A 95 -5.58 -8.90 -7.84
N THR A 96 -5.10 -7.66 -7.86
CA THR A 96 -4.62 -7.04 -9.09
C THR A 96 -3.32 -7.74 -9.46
N LYS A 97 -3.35 -8.62 -10.46
CA LYS A 97 -2.11 -9.12 -11.07
C LYS A 97 -1.47 -7.92 -11.77
N PHE A 98 -0.46 -7.33 -11.16
CA PHE A 98 0.51 -6.57 -11.95
C PHE A 98 1.08 -7.54 -12.99
N PRO A 99 1.20 -7.14 -14.27
CA PRO A 99 1.88 -7.97 -15.24
C PRO A 99 3.29 -8.22 -14.71
N SER A 100 3.56 -9.47 -14.34
CA SER A 100 4.90 -9.94 -14.03
C SER A 100 5.74 -9.68 -15.27
N VAL A 101 6.63 -8.68 -15.19
CA VAL A 101 7.61 -8.45 -16.25
C VAL A 101 8.41 -9.73 -16.37
N GLY A 102 8.34 -10.32 -17.56
CA GLY A 102 8.91 -11.61 -17.84
C GLY A 102 10.40 -11.66 -17.48
N ARG A 103 10.82 -12.81 -16.97
CA ARG A 103 12.17 -13.34 -17.19
C ARG A 103 12.49 -13.23 -18.69
N MET A 104 13.12 -12.14 -19.13
CA MET A 104 13.99 -12.22 -20.30
C MET A 104 15.28 -12.84 -19.81
N LEU A 105 15.33 -14.17 -19.82
CA LEU A 105 16.58 -14.89 -19.89
C LEU A 105 17.23 -14.49 -21.22
N SER A 106 18.23 -13.63 -21.16
CA SER A 106 19.15 -13.44 -22.27
C SER A 106 20.01 -14.69 -22.34
N SER A 107 19.61 -15.65 -23.19
CA SER A 107 20.52 -16.69 -23.66
C SER A 107 21.45 -16.05 -24.68
N ALA A 108 22.73 -15.99 -24.35
CA ALA A 108 23.83 -15.80 -25.29
C ALA A 108 24.65 -17.10 -25.31
#